data_AF-A0A367B4K4-F1
#
_entry.id   AF-A0A367B4K4-F1
#
_cell.length_a   1.000
_cell.length_b   1.000
_cell.length_c   1.000
_cell.angle_alpha   90.00
_cell.angle_beta   90.00
_cell.angle_gamma   90.00
#
_symmetry.space_group_name_H-M   'P 1'
#
loop_
_entity.id
_entity.type
_entity.pdbx_description
1 polymer ?
#
loop_
_entity_poly.entity_id
_entity_poly.type
_entity_poly.pdbx_seq_one_letter_code
_entity_poly.pdbx_strand_id
1 'polypeptide(L)'
;MAAPPSERRPGTRAYGYLLGALWLLPLVLVVVGALVLPDENADGQCEGIGFGCSLTPADGVGLLGAVAAPFLGLAGAVGAALLAGLRTRPGFARTAPALQALAVLTVLVAVAAALALALLD
;
A
#
# COMPACT_ATOMS: atom_id res chain seq x y z
N MET A 1 -2.77 -0.26 -39.92
CA MET A 1 -3.60 0.73 -39.22
C MET A 1 -3.06 0.86 -37.81
N ALA A 2 -2.28 1.91 -37.53
CA ALA A 2 -1.78 2.17 -36.19
C ALA A 2 -2.94 2.77 -35.37
N ALA A 3 -3.23 2.19 -34.20
CA ALA A 3 -4.20 2.78 -33.28
C ALA A 3 -3.78 4.22 -32.94
N PRO A 4 -4.73 5.17 -32.82
CA PRO A 4 -4.38 6.52 -32.41
C PRO A 4 -3.68 6.44 -31.05
N PRO A 5 -2.58 7.20 -30.82
CA PRO A 5 -1.93 7.24 -29.53
C PRO A 5 -3.00 7.65 -28.52
N SER A 6 -3.41 6.68 -27.70
CA SER A 6 -4.46 6.89 -26.71
C SER A 6 -4.04 8.12 -25.91
N GLU A 7 -4.89 9.14 -26.00
CA GLU A 7 -4.72 10.42 -25.36
C GLU A 7 -4.65 10.13 -23.86
N ARG A 8 -3.43 9.90 -23.34
CA ARG A 8 -3.18 9.63 -21.94
C ARG A 8 -3.58 10.90 -21.23
N ARG A 9 -4.84 10.95 -20.77
CA ARG A 9 -5.38 12.06 -20.00
C ARG A 9 -4.33 12.40 -18.95
N PRO A 10 -3.84 13.65 -18.88
CA PRO A 10 -2.78 14.06 -17.95
C PRO A 10 -3.06 13.64 -16.49
N GLY A 11 -4.34 13.43 -16.17
CA GLY A 11 -4.80 12.92 -14.89
C GLY A 11 -4.36 11.50 -14.53
N THR A 12 -4.15 10.58 -15.48
CA THR A 12 -3.97 9.14 -15.18
C THR A 12 -2.67 8.86 -14.39
N ARG A 13 -1.65 9.71 -14.55
CA ARG A 13 -0.35 9.51 -13.88
C ARG A 13 -0.43 9.60 -12.36
N ALA A 14 -1.25 10.50 -11.81
CA ALA A 14 -1.39 10.63 -10.36
C ALA A 14 -2.06 9.39 -9.72
N TYR A 15 -3.05 8.81 -10.40
CA TYR A 15 -3.63 7.52 -9.99
C TYR A 15 -2.58 6.42 -10.05
N GLY A 16 -1.75 6.40 -11.09
CA GLY A 16 -0.62 5.47 -11.19
C GLY A 16 0.37 5.58 -10.02
N TYR A 17 0.75 6.80 -9.62
CA TYR A 17 1.63 7.00 -8.47
C TYR A 17 0.98 6.58 -7.16
N LEU A 18 -0.28 6.95 -6.95
CA LEU A 18 -1.04 6.60 -5.75
C LEU A 18 -1.18 5.08 -5.60
N LEU A 19 -1.65 4.41 -6.65
CA LEU A 19 -1.84 2.95 -6.65
C LEU A 19 -0.51 2.22 -6.63
N GLY A 20 0.51 2.74 -7.32
CA GLY A 20 1.87 2.20 -7.25
C GLY A 20 2.42 2.22 -5.83
N ALA A 21 2.28 3.35 -5.12
CA ALA A 21 2.70 3.45 -3.73
C ALA A 21 1.91 2.53 -2.78
N LEU A 22 0.60 2.37 -2.99
CA LEU A 22 -0.26 1.56 -2.11
C LEU A 22 -0.21 0.05 -2.40
N TRP A 23 0.09 -0.35 -3.62
CA TRP A 23 0.05 -1.77 -4.03
C TRP A 23 1.40 -2.28 -4.48
N LEU A 24 2.05 -1.60 -5.42
CA LEU A 24 3.30 -2.09 -6.00
C LEU A 24 4.42 -2.08 -4.96
N LEU A 25 4.53 -1.03 -4.16
CA LEU A 25 5.58 -0.94 -3.13
C LEU A 25 5.42 -2.03 -2.05
N PRO A 26 4.24 -2.23 -1.41
CA PRO A 26 4.06 -3.34 -0.46
C PRO A 26 4.24 -4.71 -1.10
N LEU A 27 3.77 -4.92 -2.34
CA LEU A 27 3.98 -6.18 -3.05
C LEU A 27 5.47 -6.47 -3.24
N VAL A 28 6.26 -5.48 -3.67
CA VAL A 28 7.71 -5.62 -3.81
C VAL A 28 8.35 -5.92 -2.45
N LEU A 29 7.94 -5.25 -1.38
CA LEU A 29 8.44 -5.52 -0.03
C LEU A 29 8.13 -6.95 0.43
N VAL A 30 6.92 -7.46 0.16
CA VAL A 30 6.54 -8.83 0.51
C VAL A 30 7.35 -9.85 -0.30
N VAL A 31 7.47 -9.65 -1.61
CA VAL A 31 8.23 -10.55 -2.49
C VAL A 31 9.71 -10.57 -2.11
N VAL A 32 10.32 -9.39 -1.93
CA VAL A 32 11.73 -9.30 -1.51
C VAL A 32 11.90 -9.89 -0.13
N GLY A 33 10.98 -9.61 0.80
CA GLY A 33 11.02 -10.16 2.15
C GLY A 33 10.97 -11.68 2.14
N ALA A 34 10.03 -12.29 1.41
CA ALA A 34 9.92 -13.74 1.28
C ALA A 34 11.13 -14.41 0.61
N LEU A 35 11.90 -13.68 -0.20
CA LEU A 35 13.10 -14.21 -0.87
C LEU A 35 14.39 -14.01 -0.07
N VAL A 36 14.41 -13.06 0.85
CA VAL A 36 15.63 -12.63 1.57
C VAL A 36 15.60 -13.05 3.04
N LEU A 37 14.43 -13.14 3.66
CA LEU A 37 14.31 -13.52 5.06
C LEU A 37 14.53 -15.03 5.26
N PRO A 38 15.02 -15.44 6.44
CA PRO A 38 15.18 -16.86 6.76
C PRO A 38 13.86 -17.64 6.76
N ASP A 39 13.92 -18.87 6.28
CA ASP A 39 12.84 -19.87 6.31
C ASP A 39 12.86 -20.71 7.60
N GLU A 40 13.71 -20.36 8.57
CA GLU A 40 13.85 -21.07 9.84
C GLU A 40 14.07 -20.11 11.01
N ASN A 41 13.64 -20.54 12.20
CA ASN A 41 13.82 -19.81 13.46
C ASN A 41 15.10 -20.26 14.13
N ALA A 42 15.85 -19.32 14.72
CA ALA A 42 17.16 -19.60 15.34
C ALA A 42 17.08 -20.59 16.51
N ASP A 43 15.97 -20.59 17.25
CA ASP A 43 15.74 -21.44 18.41
C ASP A 43 14.97 -22.73 18.07
N GLY A 44 14.80 -23.04 16.77
CA GLY A 44 13.93 -24.10 16.28
C GLY A 44 12.48 -23.63 16.09
N GLN A 45 11.74 -24.30 15.20
CA GLN A 45 10.37 -23.89 14.85
C GLN A 45 9.31 -24.43 15.84
N CYS A 46 9.61 -25.41 16.69
CA CYS A 46 8.57 -26.18 17.39
C CYS A 46 8.88 -26.45 18.87
N GLU A 47 9.67 -25.58 19.52
CA GLU A 47 10.04 -25.63 20.94
C GLU A 47 8.89 -25.22 21.90
N GLY A 48 7.65 -25.11 21.41
CA GLY A 48 6.47 -24.79 22.22
C GLY A 48 5.71 -26.02 22.73
N ILE A 49 5.44 -26.08 24.03
CA ILE A 49 4.53 -27.07 24.65
C ILE A 49 3.08 -26.87 24.16
N GLY A 50 2.73 -27.47 23.02
CA GLY A 50 1.36 -27.83 22.65
C GLY A 50 0.57 -26.93 21.69
N PHE A 51 1.15 -25.91 21.05
CA PHE A 51 0.40 -24.93 20.23
C PHE A 51 0.95 -24.65 18.81
N GLY A 52 1.62 -25.61 18.19
CA GLY A 52 2.09 -25.49 16.80
C GLY A 52 3.40 -24.72 16.65
N CYS A 53 3.96 -24.75 15.45
CA CYS A 53 5.26 -24.17 15.16
C CYS A 53 5.16 -22.64 15.03
N SER A 54 6.18 -21.91 15.47
CA SER A 54 6.27 -20.46 15.34
C SER A 54 6.43 -20.07 13.86
N LEU A 55 5.80 -18.97 13.43
CA LEU A 55 5.99 -18.47 12.07
C LEU A 55 7.47 -18.17 11.81
N THR A 56 7.95 -18.54 10.63
CA THR A 56 9.26 -18.12 10.16
C THR A 56 9.23 -16.62 9.83
N PRO A 57 10.39 -15.94 9.82
CA PRO A 57 10.46 -14.55 9.36
C PRO A 57 9.89 -14.36 7.95
N ALA A 58 10.18 -15.29 7.02
CA ALA A 58 9.64 -15.26 5.66
C ALA A 58 8.10 -15.41 5.64
N ASP A 59 7.55 -16.37 6.38
CA ASP A 59 6.10 -16.57 6.50
C ASP A 59 5.42 -15.38 7.17
N GLY A 60 6.09 -14.74 8.14
CA GLY A 60 5.60 -13.57 8.86
C GLY A 60 5.35 -12.40 7.92
N VAL A 61 6.23 -12.18 6.95
CA VAL A 61 6.04 -11.15 5.92
C VAL A 61 4.84 -11.47 5.01
N GLY A 62 4.67 -12.74 4.63
CA GLY A 62 3.51 -13.20 3.87
C GLY A 62 2.20 -12.97 4.61
N LEU A 63 2.15 -13.33 5.90
CA LEU A 63 1.00 -13.13 6.76
C LEU A 63 0.67 -11.63 6.93
N LEU A 64 1.67 -10.80 7.20
CA LEU A 64 1.50 -9.34 7.28
C LEU A 64 0.95 -8.77 5.98
N GLY A 65 1.46 -9.22 4.82
CA GLY A 65 0.94 -8.83 3.52
C GLY A 65 -0.52 -9.21 3.32
N ALA A 66 -0.90 -10.43 3.69
CA ALA A 66 -2.29 -10.91 3.59
C ALA A 66 -3.25 -10.12 4.50
N VAL A 67 -2.82 -9.83 5.74
CA VAL A 67 -3.61 -9.04 6.69
C VAL A 67 -3.72 -7.58 6.24
N ALA A 68 -2.66 -7.00 5.67
CA ALA A 68 -2.65 -5.62 5.20
C ALA A 68 -3.47 -5.40 3.92
N ALA A 69 -3.57 -6.41 3.05
CA ALA A 69 -4.22 -6.32 1.74
C ALA A 69 -5.64 -5.69 1.75
N PRO A 70 -6.60 -6.10 2.60
CA PRO A 70 -7.92 -5.48 2.63
C PRO A 70 -7.88 -3.98 3.00
N PHE A 71 -7.01 -3.61 3.94
CA PHE A 71 -6.83 -2.20 4.36
C PHE A 71 -6.18 -1.37 3.26
N LEU A 72 -5.18 -1.93 2.55
CA LEU A 72 -4.57 -1.30 1.38
C LEU A 72 -5.59 -1.12 0.23
N GLY A 73 -6.49 -2.09 0.04
CA GLY A 73 -7.60 -1.98 -0.89
C GLY A 73 -8.55 -0.84 -0.54
N LEU A 74 -8.97 -0.75 0.73
CA LEU A 74 -9.80 0.35 1.23
C LEU A 74 -9.09 1.70 1.05
N ALA A 75 -7.82 1.80 1.44
CA ALA A 75 -7.01 3.01 1.29
C ALA A 75 -6.87 3.43 -0.19
N GLY A 76 -6.71 2.47 -1.10
CA GLY A 76 -6.67 2.70 -2.54
C GLY A 76 -8.00 3.27 -3.07
N ALA A 77 -9.13 2.70 -2.66
CA ALA A 77 -10.46 3.17 -3.05
C ALA A 77 -10.73 4.59 -2.51
N VAL A 78 -10.49 4.82 -1.22
CA VAL A 78 -10.64 6.14 -0.58
C VAL A 78 -9.71 7.16 -1.22
N GLY A 79 -8.43 6.81 -1.43
CA GLY A 79 -7.46 7.68 -2.08
C GLY A 79 -7.86 8.05 -3.51
N ALA A 80 -8.35 7.08 -4.29
CA ALA A 80 -8.83 7.35 -5.64
C ALA A 80 -10.05 8.28 -5.65
N ALA A 81 -10.99 8.09 -4.72
CA ALA A 81 -12.15 8.96 -4.54
C ALA A 81 -11.74 10.38 -4.12
N LEU A 82 -10.83 10.52 -3.17
CA LEU A 82 -10.26 11.80 -2.75
C LEU A 82 -9.59 12.51 -3.92
N LEU A 83 -8.76 11.79 -4.68
CA LEU A 83 -8.08 12.36 -5.84
C LEU A 83 -9.06 12.82 -6.93
N ALA A 84 -10.13 12.04 -7.17
CA ALA A 84 -11.19 12.41 -8.10
C ALA A 84 -11.92 13.68 -7.63
N GLY A 85 -12.31 13.74 -6.35
CA GLY A 85 -13.00 14.88 -5.76
C GLY A 85 -12.14 16.15 -5.74
N LEU A 86 -10.89 16.06 -5.29
CA LEU A 86 -9.98 17.21 -5.20
C LEU A 86 -9.64 17.79 -6.58
N ARG A 87 -9.60 16.96 -7.63
CA ARG A 87 -9.35 17.41 -9.00
C ARG A 87 -10.48 18.21 -9.62
N THR A 88 -11.67 18.22 -9.02
CA THR A 88 -12.72 19.19 -9.41
C THR A 88 -12.30 20.63 -9.09
N ARG A 89 -11.31 20.82 -8.20
CA ARG A 89 -10.79 22.16 -7.86
C ARG A 89 -9.65 22.57 -8.81
N PRO A 90 -9.75 23.74 -9.46
CA PRO A 90 -8.82 24.16 -10.51
C PRO A 90 -7.38 24.36 -9.99
N GLY A 91 -7.20 24.81 -8.75
CA GLY A 91 -5.88 24.97 -8.15
C GLY A 91 -5.16 23.62 -7.97
N PHE A 92 -5.88 22.61 -7.49
CA PHE A 92 -5.33 21.27 -7.30
C PHE A 92 -5.10 20.57 -8.64
N ALA A 93 -6.02 20.70 -9.60
CA ALA A 93 -5.89 20.07 -10.91
C ALA A 93 -4.64 20.50 -11.71
N ARG A 94 -4.14 21.73 -11.47
CA ARG A 94 -2.95 22.28 -12.14
C ARG A 94 -1.62 21.82 -11.54
N THR A 95 -1.61 21.21 -10.35
CA THR A 95 -0.36 20.77 -9.72
C THR A 95 0.23 19.54 -10.42
N ALA A 96 1.52 19.31 -10.20
CA ALA A 96 2.19 18.12 -10.74
C ALA A 96 1.51 16.83 -10.22
N PRO A 97 1.34 15.79 -11.05
CA PRO A 97 0.62 14.57 -10.66
C PRO A 97 1.26 13.83 -9.47
N ALA A 98 2.59 13.93 -9.32
CA ALA A 98 3.30 13.37 -8.17
C ALA A 98 2.94 14.09 -6.85
N LEU A 99 2.80 15.42 -6.87
CA LEU A 99 2.38 16.19 -5.70
C LEU A 99 0.93 15.91 -5.32
N GLN A 100 0.05 15.69 -6.31
CA GLN A 100 -1.34 15.29 -6.06
C GLN A 100 -1.41 13.94 -5.34
N ALA A 101 -0.65 12.95 -5.83
CA ALA A 101 -0.57 11.64 -5.20
C ALA A 101 0.03 11.73 -3.78
N LEU A 102 1.12 12.48 -3.62
CA LEU A 102 1.77 12.69 -2.34
C LEU A 102 0.83 13.33 -1.31
N ALA A 103 0.08 14.37 -1.70
CA ALA A 103 -0.87 15.04 -0.82
C ALA A 103 -2.01 14.11 -0.36
N VAL A 104 -2.48 13.22 -1.24
CA VAL A 104 -3.49 12.22 -0.86
C VAL A 104 -2.88 11.16 0.06
N LEU A 105 -1.68 10.67 -0.26
CA LEU A 105 -0.97 9.69 0.58
C LEU A 105 -0.70 10.24 1.98
N THR A 106 -0.26 11.49 2.12
CA THR A 106 -0.02 12.11 3.43
C THR A 106 -1.30 12.21 4.25
N VAL A 107 -2.44 12.57 3.62
CA VAL A 107 -3.74 12.59 4.30
C VAL A 107 -4.14 11.19 4.75
N LEU A 108 -4.00 10.17 3.90
CA LEU A 108 -4.33 8.78 4.25
C LEU A 108 -3.48 8.28 5.42
N VAL A 109 -2.17 8.54 5.39
CA VAL A 109 -1.25 8.14 6.47
C VAL A 109 -1.58 8.87 7.77
N ALA A 110 -1.84 10.17 7.72
CA ALA A 110 -2.21 10.95 8.91
C ALA A 110 -3.51 10.44 9.55
N VAL A 111 -4.53 10.14 8.73
CA VAL A 111 -5.81 9.57 9.22
C VAL A 111 -5.61 8.18 9.80
N ALA A 112 -4.85 7.31 9.13
CA ALA A 112 -4.55 5.97 9.62
C ALA A 112 -3.78 6.03 10.96
N ALA A 113 -2.79 6.91 11.08
CA ALA A 113 -2.03 7.11 12.32
C ALA A 113 -2.92 7.63 13.45
N ALA A 114 -3.79 8.61 13.19
CA ALA A 114 -4.74 9.12 14.18
C ALA A 114 -5.73 8.05 14.65
N LEU A 115 -6.24 7.22 13.73
CA LEU A 115 -7.12 6.10 14.06
C LEU A 115 -6.39 5.03 14.89
N ALA A 116 -5.15 4.70 14.52
CA ALA A 116 -4.35 3.74 15.27
C ALA A 116 -4.10 4.22 16.71
N LEU A 117 -3.73 5.49 16.90
CA LEU A 117 -3.56 6.08 18.23
C LEU A 117 -4.85 6.03 19.05
N ALA A 118 -5.98 6.43 18.45
CA ALA A 118 -7.29 6.41 19.13
C ALA A 118 -7.81 5.02 19.49
N LEU A 119 -7.30 3.96 18.86
CA LEU A 119 -7.63 2.56 19.18
C LEU A 119 -6.71 1.95 20.23
N LEU A 120 -5.56 2.58 20.49
CA LEU A 120 -4.55 2.14 21.46
C LEU A 120 -4.69 2.85 22.82
N ASP A 121 -5.43 3.96 22.87
CA ASP A 121 -5.88 4.65 24.08
C ASP A 121 -7.13 3.99 24.69
#